data_AF-A0A258K7H9-F1
#
_entry.id   AF-A0A258K7H9-F1
#
_cell.length_a   1.000
_cell.length_b   1.000
_cell.length_c   1.000
_cell.angle_alpha   90.00
_cell.angle_beta   90.00
_cell.angle_gamma   90.00
#
_symmetry.space_group_name_H-M   'P 1'
#
loop_
_entity.id
_entity.type
_entity.pdbx_description
1 polymer ?
#
loop_
_entity_poly.entity_id
_entity_poly.type
_entity_poly.pdbx_seq_one_letter_code
_entity_poly.pdbx_strand_id
1 'polypeptide(L)'
;MTRPGFGFCRDCLADAGPEPRCRACGSPRLVRHPEADSLAIAHVDCDAFYAAIEKRDDPRLSDVPVIIGGGVRGVVSTACYIARIHGVRSAMPMFKAKALCPQAVIIKPNMRKYAEVGRQVREMMLALTPLVEPLSIDEAFLDLSGTAPLHGLSPGRTLARLAREVEAKIGITLSVGLAANKFLAKTASDLDKPRGFSVIGQSEAAAFLAPRPVTFIWGVGPAFGAKLARDGYHKIADLQAASDSDLARRYGAEGLRLWRLARGL
;
A
#
# COMPACT_ATOMS: atom_id res chain seq x y z
N MET A 1 8.09 12.79 -31.68
CA MET A 1 8.56 13.61 -30.55
C MET A 1 8.39 12.80 -29.26
N THR A 2 9.46 12.19 -28.78
CA THR A 2 9.52 11.44 -27.52
C THR A 2 9.37 12.44 -26.36
N ARG A 3 8.21 12.43 -25.69
CA ARG A 3 7.96 13.31 -24.54
C ARG A 3 9.02 13.07 -23.45
N PRO A 4 9.64 14.12 -22.88
CA PRO A 4 10.63 13.95 -21.83
C PRO A 4 9.99 13.40 -20.55
N GLY A 5 10.67 12.41 -19.95
CA GLY A 5 10.65 12.07 -18.53
C GLY A 5 9.31 12.09 -17.80
N PHE A 6 8.43 11.12 -18.04
CA PHE A 6 7.24 10.93 -17.21
C PHE A 6 7.64 10.38 -15.84
N GLY A 7 7.88 11.25 -14.86
CA GLY A 7 8.18 10.83 -13.50
C GLY A 7 9.11 11.75 -12.73
N PHE A 8 9.43 11.33 -11.51
CA PHE A 8 10.26 12.11 -10.59
C PHE A 8 11.10 11.20 -9.70
N CYS A 9 12.20 11.74 -9.19
CA CYS A 9 12.98 11.11 -8.15
C CYS A 9 12.27 11.27 -6.80
N ARG A 10 12.11 10.19 -6.06
CA ARG A 10 11.49 10.21 -4.73
C ARG A 10 12.32 10.96 -3.68
N ASP A 11 13.61 11.16 -3.94
CA ASP A 11 14.57 11.69 -2.97
C ASP A 11 14.84 13.17 -3.14
N CYS A 12 15.02 13.65 -4.37
CA CYS A 12 15.22 15.09 -4.61
C CYS A 12 14.06 15.74 -5.35
N LEU A 13 13.01 14.98 -5.73
CA LEU A 13 11.81 15.45 -6.45
C LEU A 13 12.08 15.98 -7.87
N ALA A 14 13.34 15.99 -8.32
CA ALA A 14 13.71 16.34 -9.68
C ALA A 14 13.12 15.36 -10.70
N ASP A 15 12.93 15.82 -11.93
CA ASP A 15 12.38 15.01 -13.01
C ASP A 15 13.20 13.75 -13.26
N ALA A 16 12.50 12.64 -13.49
CA ALA A 16 13.14 11.38 -13.81
C ALA A 16 13.53 11.37 -15.30
N GLY A 17 14.84 11.31 -15.57
CA GLY A 17 15.36 10.98 -16.90
C GLY A 17 15.20 9.49 -17.24
N PRO A 18 15.67 9.03 -18.42
CA PRO A 18 15.65 7.62 -18.81
C PRO A 18 16.67 6.74 -18.04
N GLU A 19 17.65 7.34 -17.34
CA GLU A 19 18.74 6.62 -16.66
C GLU A 19 18.25 5.83 -15.44
N PRO A 20 18.87 4.69 -15.09
CA PRO A 20 18.47 3.92 -13.90
C PRO A 20 18.60 4.68 -12.56
N ARG A 21 19.27 5.84 -12.54
CA ARG A 21 19.48 6.68 -11.36
C ARG A 21 19.16 8.13 -11.67
N CYS A 22 18.71 8.86 -10.64
CA CYS A 22 18.46 10.29 -10.74
C CYS A 22 19.74 11.05 -11.11
N ARG A 23 19.68 11.86 -12.17
CA ARG A 23 20.81 12.71 -12.58
C ARG A 23 21.19 13.77 -11.54
N ALA A 24 20.24 14.20 -10.70
CA ALA A 24 20.45 15.26 -9.72
C ALA A 24 21.05 14.77 -8.39
N CYS A 25 20.69 13.56 -7.92
CA CYS A 25 21.14 13.06 -6.61
C CYS A 25 21.69 11.63 -6.60
N GLY A 26 21.75 10.95 -7.75
CA GLY A 26 22.24 9.56 -7.86
C GLY A 26 21.30 8.49 -7.29
N SER A 27 20.16 8.89 -6.71
CA SER A 27 19.19 7.96 -6.13
C SER A 27 18.61 6.99 -7.17
N PRO A 28 18.49 5.70 -6.84
CA PRO A 28 17.79 4.74 -7.69
C PRO A 28 16.26 4.81 -7.53
N ARG A 29 15.74 5.60 -6.59
CA ARG A 29 14.32 5.65 -6.26
C ARG A 29 13.59 6.60 -7.20
N LEU A 30 13.27 6.10 -8.39
CA LEU A 30 12.56 6.83 -9.44
C LEU A 30 11.12 6.32 -9.56
N VAL A 31 10.16 7.22 -9.63
CA VAL A 31 8.79 6.92 -10.08
C VAL A 31 8.74 7.25 -11.56
N ARG A 32 8.23 6.33 -12.37
CA ARG A 32 8.04 6.52 -13.81
C ARG A 32 6.68 6.06 -14.23
N HIS A 33 5.78 7.00 -14.45
CA HIS A 33 4.43 6.70 -14.93
C HIS A 33 3.86 7.95 -15.60
N PRO A 34 3.20 7.83 -16.79
CA PRO A 34 2.68 8.97 -17.54
C PRO A 34 1.66 9.80 -16.76
N GLU A 35 0.91 9.16 -15.87
CA GLU A 35 -0.13 9.80 -15.05
C GLU A 35 0.36 10.17 -13.62
N ALA A 36 1.66 10.00 -13.29
CA ALA A 36 2.19 10.22 -11.94
C ALA A 36 1.97 11.66 -11.40
N ASP A 37 1.86 12.63 -12.31
CA ASP A 37 1.69 14.04 -11.97
C ASP A 37 0.25 14.53 -12.06
N SER A 38 -0.65 13.73 -12.64
CA SER A 38 -2.07 14.09 -12.83
C SER A 38 -3.02 13.37 -11.87
N LEU A 39 -2.64 12.19 -11.38
CA LEU A 39 -3.44 11.44 -10.41
C LEU A 39 -3.38 12.08 -9.03
N ALA A 40 -4.46 11.97 -8.27
CA ALA A 40 -4.62 12.66 -6.99
C ALA A 40 -5.15 11.78 -5.84
N ILE A 41 -5.62 10.56 -6.13
CA ILE A 41 -6.12 9.64 -5.10
C ILE A 41 -4.99 8.74 -4.65
N ALA A 42 -4.65 8.79 -3.37
CA ALA A 42 -3.57 8.02 -2.80
C ALA A 42 -4.03 7.12 -1.66
N HIS A 43 -3.36 5.99 -1.51
CA HIS A 43 -3.34 5.18 -0.31
C HIS A 43 -1.93 5.23 0.27
N VAL A 44 -1.83 5.59 1.53
CA VAL A 44 -0.56 5.68 2.26
C VAL A 44 -0.63 4.71 3.43
N ASP A 45 0.38 3.86 3.57
CA ASP A 45 0.42 2.78 4.55
C ASP A 45 1.83 2.65 5.15
N CYS A 46 1.93 2.57 6.47
CA CYS A 46 3.20 2.43 7.17
C CYS A 46 3.76 0.99 7.11
N ASP A 47 5.00 0.86 6.66
CA ASP A 47 5.61 -0.46 6.44
C ASP A 47 5.84 -1.21 7.76
N ALA A 48 5.21 -2.38 7.90
CA ALA A 48 5.34 -3.25 9.08
C ALA A 48 5.23 -2.47 10.41
N PHE A 49 4.25 -1.56 10.48
CA PHE A 49 4.16 -0.45 11.42
C PHE A 49 4.63 -0.73 12.85
N TYR A 50 4.04 -1.71 13.55
CA TYR A 50 4.41 -1.99 14.95
C TYR A 50 5.86 -2.45 15.07
N ALA A 51 6.31 -3.32 14.18
CA ALA A 51 7.68 -3.81 14.20
C ALA A 51 8.69 -2.72 13.79
N ALA A 52 8.32 -1.83 12.87
CA ALA A 52 9.14 -0.67 12.51
C ALA A 52 9.34 0.28 13.70
N ILE A 53 8.28 0.53 14.47
CA ILE A 53 8.35 1.34 15.70
C ILE A 53 9.26 0.69 16.75
N GLU A 54 9.14 -0.62 16.99
CA GLU A 54 10.03 -1.29 17.95
C GLU A 54 11.49 -1.27 17.48
N LYS A 55 11.75 -1.48 16.18
CA LYS A 55 13.10 -1.42 15.62
C LYS A 55 13.73 -0.02 15.66
N ARG A 56 12.92 1.02 15.43
CA ARG A 56 13.36 2.41 15.57
C ARG A 56 13.82 2.71 16.99
N ASP A 57 13.10 2.22 17.99
CA ASP A 57 13.34 2.56 19.39
C ASP A 57 14.44 1.69 20.04
N ASP A 58 14.75 0.53 19.46
CA ASP A 58 15.84 -0.34 19.92
C ASP A 58 16.75 -0.75 18.74
N PRO A 59 17.92 -0.08 18.59
CA PRO A 59 18.85 -0.37 17.50
C PRO A 59 19.35 -1.81 17.44
N ARG A 60 19.31 -2.57 18.56
CA ARG A 60 19.68 -3.98 18.60
C ARG A 60 18.74 -4.85 17.77
N LEU A 61 17.54 -4.35 17.45
CA LEU A 61 16.54 -5.05 16.67
C LEU A 61 16.65 -4.82 15.15
N SER A 62 17.55 -3.94 14.70
CA SER A 62 17.65 -3.51 13.29
C SER A 62 17.76 -4.70 12.33
N ASP A 63 18.67 -5.63 12.60
CA ASP A 63 19.01 -6.74 11.69
C ASP A 63 18.44 -8.10 12.13
N VAL A 64 17.59 -8.13 13.16
CA VAL A 64 16.98 -9.38 13.65
C VAL A 64 15.51 -9.50 13.21
N PRO A 65 14.99 -10.73 13.03
CA PRO A 65 13.57 -10.93 12.83
C PRO A 65 12.80 -10.55 14.09
N VAL A 66 11.79 -9.70 13.93
CA VAL A 66 10.93 -9.20 15.00
C VAL A 66 9.49 -9.53 14.66
N ILE A 67 8.79 -10.09 15.64
CA ILE A 67 7.38 -10.42 15.58
C ILE A 67 6.67 -9.73 16.75
N ILE A 68 5.69 -8.89 16.42
CA ILE A 68 4.80 -8.29 17.39
C ILE A 68 3.60 -9.22 17.55
N GLY A 69 3.40 -9.70 18.78
CA GLY A 69 2.35 -10.66 19.10
C GLY A 69 2.61 -11.36 20.43
N GLY A 70 1.91 -12.45 20.68
CA GLY A 70 2.06 -13.24 21.90
C GLY A 70 0.72 -13.59 22.55
N GLY A 71 0.77 -14.06 23.78
CA GLY A 71 -0.40 -14.60 24.50
C GLY A 71 -0.63 -16.09 24.26
N VAL A 72 -1.44 -16.71 25.12
CA VAL A 72 -1.82 -18.13 25.01
C VAL A 72 -2.84 -18.26 23.86
N ARG A 73 -2.49 -19.00 22.81
CA ARG A 73 -3.24 -19.06 21.53
C ARG A 73 -3.30 -17.73 20.77
N GLY A 74 -2.30 -16.85 20.96
CA GLY A 74 -2.20 -15.60 20.23
C GLY A 74 -1.87 -15.75 18.75
N VAL A 75 -2.01 -14.64 18.03
CA VAL A 75 -1.62 -14.49 16.61
C VAL A 75 -0.56 -13.40 16.45
N VAL A 76 0.13 -13.42 15.32
CA VAL A 76 1.02 -12.34 14.88
C VAL A 76 0.20 -11.10 14.56
N SER A 77 0.40 -10.02 15.32
CA SER A 77 -0.16 -8.70 15.00
C SER A 77 0.57 -8.07 13.82
N THR A 78 1.90 -8.14 13.83
CA THR A 78 2.77 -7.63 12.75
C THR A 78 4.11 -8.36 12.80
N ALA A 79 4.71 -8.59 11.64
CA ALA A 79 6.08 -9.10 11.53
C ALA A 79 6.91 -8.14 10.67
N CYS A 80 8.16 -7.89 11.06
CA CYS A 80 9.10 -7.14 10.22
C CYS A 80 9.43 -7.91 8.94
N TYR A 81 9.99 -7.24 7.93
CA TYR A 81 10.29 -7.88 6.64
C TYR A 81 11.26 -9.07 6.75
N ILE A 82 12.23 -9.01 7.67
CA ILE A 82 13.15 -10.14 7.93
C ILE A 82 12.35 -11.39 8.36
N ALA A 83 11.40 -11.25 9.30
CA ALA A 83 10.54 -12.36 9.70
C ALA A 83 9.58 -12.80 8.57
N ARG A 84 9.13 -11.87 7.71
CA ARG A 84 8.30 -12.19 6.53
C ARG A 84 9.05 -13.02 5.49
N ILE A 85 10.38 -12.86 5.36
CA ILE A 85 11.20 -13.72 4.48
C ILE A 85 11.11 -15.19 4.91
N HIS A 86 11.06 -15.44 6.22
CA HIS A 86 10.84 -16.79 6.78
C HIS A 86 9.39 -17.30 6.66
N GLY A 87 8.51 -16.58 5.96
CA GLY A 87 7.12 -16.99 5.76
C GLY A 87 6.16 -16.54 6.87
N VAL A 88 6.61 -15.82 7.89
CA VAL A 88 5.71 -15.26 8.92
C VAL A 88 4.77 -14.23 8.29
N ARG A 89 3.49 -14.26 8.68
CA ARG A 89 2.45 -13.35 8.17
C ARG A 89 1.60 -12.84 9.33
N SER A 90 0.97 -11.68 9.16
CA SER A 90 -0.04 -11.19 10.09
C SER A 90 -1.20 -12.19 10.21
N ALA A 91 -1.89 -12.20 11.35
CA ALA A 91 -2.94 -13.16 11.73
C ALA A 91 -2.49 -14.64 11.79
N MET A 92 -1.22 -14.95 11.54
CA MET A 92 -0.69 -16.30 11.71
C MET A 92 -0.68 -16.70 13.20
N PRO A 93 -1.09 -17.92 13.57
CA PRO A 93 -0.93 -18.41 14.94
C PRO A 93 0.52 -18.36 15.41
N MET A 94 0.76 -17.89 16.64
CA MET A 94 2.12 -17.67 17.16
C MET A 94 2.97 -18.93 17.18
N PHE A 95 2.39 -20.11 17.39
CA PHE A 95 3.14 -21.37 17.37
C PHE A 95 3.70 -21.68 15.96
N LYS A 96 2.93 -21.40 14.90
CA LYS A 96 3.40 -21.55 13.51
C LYS A 96 4.48 -20.52 13.19
N ALA A 97 4.28 -19.27 13.63
CA ALA A 97 5.27 -18.21 13.43
C ALA A 97 6.62 -18.54 14.08
N LYS A 98 6.61 -19.07 15.31
CA LYS A 98 7.82 -19.54 16.01
C LYS A 98 8.46 -20.75 15.32
N ALA A 99 7.68 -21.66 14.77
CA ALA A 99 8.22 -22.79 14.01
C ALA A 99 8.90 -22.33 12.71
N LEU A 100 8.33 -21.34 12.02
CA LEU A 100 8.88 -20.76 10.79
C LEU A 100 10.11 -19.88 11.02
N CYS A 101 10.16 -19.16 12.15
CA CYS A 101 11.25 -18.26 12.50
C CYS A 101 11.64 -18.42 13.98
N PRO A 102 12.35 -19.50 14.35
CA PRO A 102 12.71 -19.79 15.75
C PRO A 102 13.58 -18.72 16.41
N GLN A 103 14.38 -18.02 15.60
CA GLN A 103 15.28 -16.95 16.00
C GLN A 103 14.60 -15.58 16.15
N ALA A 104 13.28 -15.48 15.92
CA ALA A 104 12.54 -14.23 16.02
C ALA A 104 12.47 -13.72 17.46
N VAL A 105 12.75 -12.43 17.64
CA VAL A 105 12.45 -11.70 18.87
C VAL A 105 10.95 -11.44 18.91
N ILE A 106 10.28 -11.95 19.94
CA ILE A 106 8.83 -11.78 20.13
C ILE A 106 8.58 -10.63 21.11
N ILE A 107 7.85 -9.61 20.67
CA ILE A 107 7.52 -8.43 21.49
C ILE A 107 6.01 -8.36 21.68
N LYS A 108 5.57 -8.16 22.93
CA LYS A 108 4.14 -7.95 23.23
C LYS A 108 3.68 -6.59 22.66
N PRO A 109 2.50 -6.51 22.02
CA PRO A 109 2.02 -5.25 21.46
C PRO A 109 1.87 -4.14 22.51
N ASN A 110 2.37 -2.94 22.21
CA ASN A 110 2.13 -1.73 22.99
C ASN A 110 1.21 -0.77 22.22
N MET A 111 -0.11 -0.97 22.35
CA MET A 111 -1.10 -0.24 21.54
C MET A 111 -1.11 1.27 21.79
N ARG A 112 -0.80 1.73 23.01
CA ARG A 112 -0.70 3.16 23.33
C ARG A 112 0.42 3.82 22.53
N LYS A 113 1.60 3.18 22.53
CA LYS A 113 2.77 3.61 21.77
C LYS A 113 2.47 3.67 20.27
N TYR A 114 1.83 2.65 19.71
CA TYR A 114 1.52 2.60 18.28
C TYR A 114 0.47 3.63 17.88
N ALA A 115 -0.56 3.85 18.69
CA ALA A 115 -1.57 4.88 18.45
C ALA A 115 -0.98 6.29 18.46
N GLU A 116 -0.04 6.57 19.37
CA GLU A 116 0.66 7.85 19.43
C GLU A 116 1.45 8.15 18.15
N VAL A 117 2.23 7.17 17.66
CA VAL A 117 2.96 7.32 16.40
C VAL A 117 2.00 7.43 15.21
N GLY A 118 0.89 6.68 15.22
CA GLY A 118 -0.13 6.76 14.17
C GLY A 118 -0.76 8.15 14.09
N ARG A 119 -1.01 8.80 15.23
CA ARG A 119 -1.48 10.19 15.28
C ARG A 119 -0.48 11.17 14.67
N GLN A 120 0.82 11.01 14.93
CA GLN A 120 1.86 11.86 14.34
C GLN A 120 1.88 11.75 12.82
N VAL A 121 1.80 10.52 12.27
CA VAL A 121 1.72 10.30 10.82
C VAL A 121 0.43 10.91 10.26
N ARG A 122 -0.71 10.71 10.94
CA ARG A 122 -2.01 11.26 10.54
C ARG A 122 -1.98 12.80 10.48
N GLU A 123 -1.33 13.46 11.43
CA GLU A 123 -1.16 14.92 11.43
C GLU A 123 -0.37 15.40 10.22
N MET A 124 0.70 14.67 9.84
CA MET A 124 1.46 14.98 8.63
C MET A 124 0.63 14.77 7.35
N MET A 125 -0.26 13.77 7.32
CA MET A 125 -1.22 13.59 6.20
C MET A 125 -2.24 14.74 6.13
N LEU A 126 -2.81 15.13 7.27
CA LEU A 126 -3.81 16.21 7.37
C LEU A 126 -3.22 17.58 6.99
N ALA A 127 -1.92 17.77 7.17
CA ALA A 127 -1.22 18.97 6.69
C ALA A 127 -1.17 19.07 5.15
N LEU A 128 -1.39 17.98 4.41
CA LEU A 128 -1.43 17.99 2.95
C LEU A 128 -2.83 18.27 2.40
N THR A 129 -3.86 17.71 3.04
CA THR A 129 -5.25 17.78 2.60
C THR A 129 -6.17 17.49 3.78
N PRO A 130 -7.35 18.13 3.90
CA PRO A 130 -8.36 17.73 4.88
C PRO A 130 -9.06 16.41 4.50
N LEU A 131 -8.97 15.98 3.24
CA LEU A 131 -9.64 14.78 2.72
C LEU A 131 -8.82 13.51 3.03
N VAL A 132 -8.71 13.21 4.33
CA VAL A 132 -8.00 12.02 4.84
C VAL A 132 -8.99 11.06 5.47
N GLU A 133 -9.12 9.87 4.89
CA GLU A 133 -9.99 8.79 5.35
C GLU A 133 -9.16 7.62 5.89
N PRO A 134 -9.03 7.46 7.21
CA PRO A 134 -8.30 6.34 7.81
C PRO A 134 -9.03 5.02 7.59
N LEU A 135 -8.26 3.96 7.34
CA LEU A 135 -8.77 2.58 7.45
C LEU A 135 -8.30 1.94 8.77
N SER A 136 -7.12 2.31 9.24
CA SER A 136 -6.52 1.85 10.50
C SER A 136 -5.65 2.95 11.11
N ILE A 137 -4.85 2.61 12.13
CA ILE A 137 -3.90 3.54 12.76
C ILE A 137 -2.64 3.79 11.92
N ASP A 138 -2.40 2.97 10.90
CA ASP A 138 -1.21 2.98 10.06
C ASP A 138 -1.47 3.22 8.58
N GLU A 139 -2.74 3.28 8.16
CA GLU A 139 -3.08 3.51 6.75
C GLU A 139 -4.30 4.45 6.57
N ALA A 140 -4.26 5.23 5.48
CA ALA A 140 -5.34 6.13 5.09
C ALA A 140 -5.41 6.35 3.58
N PHE A 141 -6.61 6.65 3.08
CA PHE A 141 -6.80 7.30 1.79
C PHE A 141 -6.62 8.81 1.91
N LEU A 142 -5.99 9.40 0.91
CA LEU A 142 -5.84 10.84 0.76
C LEU A 142 -6.37 11.25 -0.62
N ASP A 143 -7.16 12.32 -0.66
CA ASP A 143 -7.49 13.02 -1.91
C ASP A 143 -6.73 14.34 -1.97
N LEU A 144 -5.80 14.43 -2.93
CA LEU A 144 -4.97 15.61 -3.18
C LEU A 144 -5.48 16.47 -4.34
N SER A 145 -6.71 16.25 -4.81
CA SER A 145 -7.32 17.01 -5.91
C SER A 145 -7.31 18.51 -5.60
N GLY A 146 -6.77 19.30 -6.53
CA GLY A 146 -6.68 20.76 -6.38
C GLY A 146 -5.61 21.26 -5.39
N THR A 147 -4.81 20.38 -4.78
CA THR A 147 -3.80 20.80 -3.77
C THR A 147 -2.47 21.25 -4.38
N ALA A 148 -2.25 21.06 -5.69
CA ALA A 148 -0.97 21.38 -6.34
C ALA A 148 -0.51 22.85 -6.18
N PRO A 149 -1.40 23.87 -6.31
CA PRO A 149 -1.01 25.27 -6.06
C PRO A 149 -0.59 25.54 -4.61
N LEU A 150 -1.19 24.85 -3.64
CA LEU A 150 -0.84 24.97 -2.22
C LEU A 150 0.55 24.42 -1.95
N HIS A 151 0.90 23.29 -2.57
CA HIS A 151 2.15 22.58 -2.29
C HIS A 151 3.31 22.99 -3.20
N GLY A 152 3.03 23.66 -4.32
CA GLY A 152 3.99 23.96 -5.39
C GLY A 152 4.51 22.70 -6.10
N LEU A 153 3.82 21.56 -5.96
CA LEU A 153 4.23 20.24 -6.41
C LEU A 153 3.01 19.44 -6.90
N SER A 154 3.23 18.48 -7.80
CA SER A 154 2.21 17.48 -8.15
C SER A 154 1.84 16.63 -6.92
N PRO A 155 0.66 15.99 -6.89
CA PRO A 155 0.30 15.06 -5.82
C PRO A 155 1.34 13.96 -5.61
N GLY A 156 1.86 13.38 -6.70
CA GLY A 156 2.92 12.37 -6.64
C GLY A 156 4.20 12.86 -5.93
N ARG A 157 4.71 14.04 -6.31
CA ARG A 157 5.88 14.65 -5.65
C ARG A 157 5.60 15.04 -4.19
N THR A 158 4.39 15.51 -3.90
CA THR A 158 3.95 15.85 -2.55
C THR A 158 3.96 14.63 -1.63
N LEU A 159 3.47 13.49 -2.12
CA LEU A 159 3.48 12.22 -1.38
C LEU A 159 4.90 11.65 -1.21
N ALA A 160 5.78 11.83 -2.20
CA ALA A 160 7.19 11.45 -2.05
C ALA A 160 7.91 12.32 -1.00
N ARG A 161 7.59 13.62 -0.95
CA ARG A 161 8.04 14.51 0.14
C ARG A 161 7.52 14.02 1.50
N LEU A 162 6.24 13.70 1.61
CA LEU A 162 5.66 13.14 2.84
C LEU A 162 6.41 11.89 3.31
N ALA A 163 6.65 10.93 2.42
CA ALA A 163 7.35 9.70 2.75
C ALA A 163 8.77 9.97 3.30
N ARG A 164 9.51 10.91 2.69
CA ARG A 164 10.82 11.34 3.19
C ARG A 164 10.73 12.02 4.56
N GLU A 165 9.74 12.90 4.74
CA GLU A 165 9.59 13.62 5.99
C GLU A 165 9.18 12.71 7.14
N VAL A 166 8.31 11.73 6.91
CA VAL A 166 7.94 10.72 7.91
C VAL A 166 9.16 9.88 8.28
N GLU A 167 9.96 9.47 7.30
CA GLU A 167 11.20 8.75 7.57
C GLU A 167 12.19 9.60 8.38
N ALA A 168 12.38 10.87 8.03
CA ALA A 168 13.32 11.76 8.72
C ALA A 168 12.87 12.17 10.13
N LYS A 169 11.57 12.46 10.32
CA LYS A 169 11.01 13.00 11.57
C LYS A 169 10.56 11.91 12.54
N ILE A 170 9.96 10.84 12.03
CA ILE A 170 9.33 9.78 12.82
C ILE A 170 10.21 8.53 12.85
N GLY A 171 11.12 8.33 11.90
CA GLY A 171 12.03 7.18 11.87
C GLY A 171 11.37 5.88 11.40
N ILE A 172 10.25 5.94 10.68
CA ILE A 172 9.57 4.80 10.05
C ILE A 172 9.32 5.07 8.57
N THR A 173 9.08 4.03 7.78
CA THR A 173 8.86 4.17 6.34
C THR A 173 7.40 3.99 5.95
N LEU A 174 7.03 4.62 4.84
CA LEU A 174 5.71 4.52 4.21
C LEU A 174 5.84 3.91 2.82
N SER A 175 4.82 3.16 2.42
CA SER A 175 4.55 2.82 1.02
C SER A 175 3.34 3.60 0.52
N VAL A 176 3.45 4.10 -0.72
CA VAL A 176 2.43 4.94 -1.35
C VAL A 176 1.90 4.27 -2.61
N GLY A 177 0.59 4.22 -2.74
CA GLY A 177 -0.09 3.90 -3.99
C GLY A 177 -0.84 5.11 -4.50
N LEU A 178 -0.62 5.49 -5.77
CA LEU A 178 -1.29 6.61 -6.42
C LEU A 178 -2.12 6.10 -7.61
N ALA A 179 -3.39 6.46 -7.69
CA ALA A 179 -4.27 5.96 -8.75
C ALA A 179 -5.46 6.90 -9.03
N ALA A 180 -6.34 6.48 -9.92
CA ALA A 180 -7.56 7.20 -10.29
C ALA A 180 -8.69 7.05 -9.26
N ASN A 181 -8.65 6.00 -8.43
CA ASN A 181 -9.64 5.75 -7.37
C ASN A 181 -9.01 4.99 -6.20
N LYS A 182 -9.76 4.92 -5.09
CA LYS A 182 -9.30 4.33 -3.82
C LYS A 182 -8.94 2.85 -3.94
N PHE A 183 -9.71 2.07 -4.70
CA PHE A 183 -9.42 0.65 -4.91
C PHE A 183 -8.05 0.46 -5.55
N LEU A 184 -7.81 1.11 -6.68
CA LEU A 184 -6.53 1.04 -7.38
C LEU A 184 -5.40 1.64 -6.54
N ALA A 185 -5.64 2.70 -5.78
CA ALA A 185 -4.61 3.31 -4.93
C ALA A 185 -4.18 2.34 -3.81
N LYS A 186 -5.13 1.67 -3.15
CA LYS A 186 -4.81 0.65 -2.15
C LYS A 186 -4.02 -0.50 -2.78
N THR A 187 -4.50 -1.01 -3.92
CA THR A 187 -3.80 -2.04 -4.69
C THR A 187 -2.38 -1.63 -5.05
N ALA A 188 -2.16 -0.39 -5.52
CA ALA A 188 -0.84 0.10 -5.90
C ALA A 188 0.11 0.13 -4.70
N SER A 189 -0.36 0.56 -3.52
CA SER A 189 0.49 0.70 -2.33
C SER A 189 1.09 -0.61 -1.82
N ASP A 190 0.48 -1.75 -2.17
CA ASP A 190 0.93 -3.09 -1.79
C ASP A 190 1.98 -3.69 -2.76
N LEU A 191 2.15 -3.15 -3.98
CA LEU A 191 2.98 -3.77 -5.02
C LEU A 191 4.47 -3.73 -4.71
N ASP A 192 4.98 -2.56 -4.29
CA ASP A 192 6.41 -2.31 -4.13
C ASP A 192 6.83 -2.14 -2.66
N LYS A 193 6.10 -2.75 -1.72
CA LYS A 193 6.49 -2.72 -0.30
C LYS A 193 7.80 -3.48 -0.04
N PRO A 194 8.66 -3.03 0.90
CA PRO A 194 8.56 -1.82 1.72
C PRO A 194 9.06 -0.56 1.04
N ARG A 195 8.75 0.59 1.63
CA ARG A 195 9.23 1.91 1.22
C ARG A 195 8.94 2.11 -0.26
N GLY A 196 7.76 1.66 -0.69
CA GLY A 196 7.31 1.60 -2.07
C GLY A 196 6.68 2.90 -2.55
N PHE A 197 6.63 3.06 -3.87
CA PHE A 197 5.82 4.09 -4.50
C PHE A 197 5.37 3.57 -5.86
N SER A 198 4.11 3.17 -5.97
CA SER A 198 3.58 2.59 -7.20
C SER A 198 2.41 3.42 -7.70
N VAL A 199 2.26 3.47 -9.02
CA VAL A 199 1.19 4.18 -9.71
C VAL A 199 0.42 3.17 -10.54
N ILE A 200 -0.92 3.24 -10.51
CA ILE A 200 -1.78 2.53 -11.46
C ILE A 200 -2.64 3.56 -12.17
N GLY A 201 -2.36 3.76 -13.47
CA GLY A 201 -3.15 4.65 -14.33
C GLY A 201 -4.54 4.11 -14.66
N GLN A 202 -5.48 5.00 -14.96
CA GLN A 202 -6.83 4.58 -15.37
C GLN A 202 -6.79 3.81 -16.70
N SER A 203 -5.90 4.22 -17.61
CA SER A 203 -5.78 3.67 -18.95
C SER A 203 -5.33 2.20 -18.98
N GLU A 204 -4.50 1.81 -18.03
CA GLU A 204 -3.91 0.48 -17.92
C GLU A 204 -4.60 -0.41 -16.88
N ALA A 205 -5.43 0.15 -16.00
CA ALA A 205 -6.02 -0.55 -14.85
C ALA A 205 -6.72 -1.86 -15.24
N ALA A 206 -7.58 -1.85 -16.27
CA ALA A 206 -8.32 -3.05 -16.67
C ALA A 206 -7.37 -4.19 -17.15
N ALA A 207 -6.38 -3.86 -17.98
CA ALA A 207 -5.40 -4.82 -18.48
C ALA A 207 -4.49 -5.34 -17.35
N PHE A 208 -4.09 -4.45 -16.45
CA PHE A 208 -3.35 -4.80 -15.24
C PHE A 208 -4.15 -5.77 -14.39
N LEU A 209 -5.43 -5.51 -14.11
CA LEU A 209 -6.23 -6.36 -13.22
C LEU A 209 -6.53 -7.74 -13.81
N ALA A 210 -6.78 -7.84 -15.12
CA ALA A 210 -7.25 -9.05 -15.81
C ALA A 210 -6.60 -10.39 -15.39
N PRO A 211 -5.25 -10.55 -15.36
CA PRO A 211 -4.62 -11.83 -15.05
C PRO A 211 -4.69 -12.24 -13.57
N ARG A 212 -5.09 -11.34 -12.68
CA ARG A 212 -5.03 -11.56 -11.22
C ARG A 212 -6.22 -12.37 -10.72
N PRO A 213 -6.07 -13.12 -9.61
CA PRO A 213 -7.19 -13.85 -9.03
C PRO A 213 -8.26 -12.88 -8.51
N VAL A 214 -9.52 -13.32 -8.43
CA VAL A 214 -10.62 -12.49 -7.91
C VAL A 214 -10.40 -12.03 -6.46
N THR A 215 -9.64 -12.79 -5.66
CA THR A 215 -9.24 -12.43 -4.29
C THR A 215 -8.24 -11.28 -4.22
N PHE A 216 -7.73 -10.82 -5.36
CA PHE A 216 -6.91 -9.61 -5.46
C PHE A 216 -7.76 -8.34 -5.31
N ILE A 217 -9.07 -8.41 -5.57
CA ILE A 217 -9.98 -7.27 -5.36
C ILE A 217 -10.14 -7.03 -3.86
N TRP A 218 -9.83 -5.81 -3.42
CA TRP A 218 -10.01 -5.41 -2.03
C TRP A 218 -11.49 -5.52 -1.61
N GLY A 219 -11.75 -6.32 -0.57
CA GLY A 219 -13.10 -6.69 -0.12
C GLY A 219 -13.53 -8.10 -0.49
N VAL A 220 -12.82 -8.78 -1.41
CA VAL A 220 -13.08 -10.19 -1.75
C VAL A 220 -12.26 -11.10 -0.82
N GLY A 221 -12.84 -11.42 0.34
CA GLY A 221 -12.26 -12.35 1.30
C GLY A 221 -12.29 -13.81 0.84
N PRO A 222 -11.61 -14.73 1.56
CA PRO A 222 -11.49 -16.15 1.18
C PRO A 222 -12.83 -16.85 0.93
N ALA A 223 -13.84 -16.59 1.76
CA ALA A 223 -15.15 -17.20 1.62
C ALA A 223 -15.87 -16.75 0.33
N PHE A 224 -15.81 -15.45 0.02
CA PHE A 224 -16.44 -14.92 -1.18
C PHE A 224 -15.64 -15.29 -2.43
N GLY A 225 -14.31 -15.26 -2.38
CA GLY A 225 -13.45 -15.77 -3.44
C GLY A 225 -13.71 -17.24 -3.77
N ALA A 226 -13.92 -18.09 -2.75
CA ALA A 226 -14.28 -19.50 -2.96
C ALA A 226 -15.67 -19.66 -3.59
N LYS A 227 -16.62 -18.76 -3.28
CA LYS A 227 -17.93 -18.74 -3.94
C LYS A 227 -17.79 -18.36 -5.41
N LEU A 228 -17.09 -17.26 -5.71
CA LEU A 228 -16.80 -16.81 -7.08
C LEU A 228 -16.13 -17.90 -7.90
N ALA A 229 -15.13 -18.58 -7.34
CA ALA A 229 -14.45 -19.68 -8.01
C ALA A 229 -15.37 -20.87 -8.32
N ARG A 230 -16.30 -21.24 -7.41
CA ARG A 230 -17.31 -22.28 -7.69
C ARG A 230 -18.26 -21.88 -8.81
N ASP A 231 -18.51 -20.58 -8.95
CA ASP A 231 -19.39 -20.02 -9.99
C ASP A 231 -18.64 -19.76 -11.33
N GLY A 232 -17.36 -20.17 -11.42
CA GLY A 232 -16.54 -20.05 -12.64
C GLY A 232 -15.69 -18.79 -12.75
N TYR A 233 -15.70 -17.92 -11.73
CA TYR A 233 -14.90 -16.69 -11.70
C TYR A 233 -13.61 -16.91 -10.88
N HIS A 234 -12.52 -17.24 -11.56
CA HIS A 234 -11.22 -17.48 -10.95
C HIS A 234 -10.32 -16.25 -11.02
N LYS A 235 -10.34 -15.55 -12.15
CA LYS A 235 -9.56 -14.35 -12.45
C LYS A 235 -10.48 -13.14 -12.61
N ILE A 236 -9.89 -11.95 -12.49
CA ILE A 236 -10.62 -10.70 -12.73
C ILE A 236 -11.06 -10.62 -14.21
N ALA A 237 -10.31 -11.20 -15.15
CA ALA A 237 -10.74 -11.33 -16.55
C ALA A 237 -12.10 -12.02 -16.71
N ASP A 238 -12.42 -13.01 -15.86
CA ASP A 238 -13.71 -13.71 -15.91
C ASP A 238 -14.86 -12.76 -15.51
N LEU A 239 -14.62 -11.87 -14.54
CA LEU A 239 -15.55 -10.80 -14.15
C LEU A 239 -15.64 -9.69 -15.21
N GLN A 240 -14.58 -9.46 -15.99
CA GLN A 240 -14.57 -8.53 -17.12
C GLN A 240 -15.35 -9.08 -18.32
N ALA A 241 -15.38 -10.40 -18.50
CA ALA A 241 -16.19 -11.04 -19.54
C ALA A 241 -17.69 -11.09 -19.18
N ALA A 242 -18.02 -11.04 -17.89
CA ALA A 242 -19.41 -11.04 -17.43
C ALA A 242 -20.13 -9.70 -17.66
N SER A 243 -21.43 -9.77 -17.92
CA SER A 243 -22.31 -8.60 -17.91
C SER A 243 -22.56 -8.13 -16.47
N ASP A 244 -22.80 -6.84 -16.31
CA ASP A 244 -23.21 -6.25 -15.02
C ASP A 244 -24.54 -6.87 -14.55
N SER A 245 -25.47 -7.12 -15.47
CA SER A 245 -26.77 -7.73 -15.19
C SER A 245 -26.67 -9.15 -14.62
N ASP A 246 -25.73 -9.96 -15.11
CA ASP A 246 -25.53 -11.33 -14.62
C ASP A 246 -24.89 -11.34 -13.23
N LEU A 247 -23.91 -10.46 -13.01
CA LEU A 247 -23.28 -10.31 -11.70
C LEU A 247 -24.28 -9.74 -10.69
N ALA A 248 -25.11 -8.78 -11.08
CA ALA A 248 -26.20 -8.25 -10.24
C ALA A 248 -27.22 -9.34 -9.88
N ARG A 249 -27.62 -10.17 -10.84
CA ARG A 249 -28.56 -11.28 -10.61
C ARG A 249 -28.01 -12.29 -9.59
N ARG A 250 -26.71 -12.60 -9.63
CA ARG A 250 -26.07 -13.60 -8.75
C ARG A 250 -25.67 -13.06 -7.38
N TYR A 251 -25.23 -11.79 -7.31
CA TYR A 251 -24.57 -11.23 -6.12
C TYR A 251 -25.18 -9.89 -5.65
N GLY A 252 -26.27 -9.43 -6.27
CA GLY A 252 -26.92 -8.18 -5.92
C GLY A 252 -26.01 -6.97 -6.10
N ALA A 253 -26.05 -6.05 -5.12
CA ALA A 253 -25.22 -4.84 -5.13
C ALA A 253 -23.71 -5.14 -5.19
N GLU A 254 -23.27 -6.24 -4.58
CA GLU A 254 -21.86 -6.64 -4.61
C GLU A 254 -21.44 -7.10 -6.01
N GLY A 255 -22.35 -7.67 -6.80
CA GLY A 255 -22.08 -8.04 -8.18
C GLY A 255 -21.83 -6.82 -9.07
N LEU A 256 -22.64 -5.78 -8.91
CA LEU A 256 -22.44 -4.49 -9.60
C LEU A 256 -21.13 -3.84 -9.17
N ARG A 257 -20.79 -3.89 -7.88
CA ARG A 257 -19.52 -3.39 -7.36
C ARG A 257 -18.34 -4.17 -7.96
N LEU A 258 -18.38 -5.50 -7.97
CA LEU A 258 -17.34 -6.34 -8.58
C LEU A 258 -17.16 -6.02 -10.07
N TRP A 259 -18.25 -5.83 -10.80
CA TRP A 259 -18.20 -5.47 -12.22
C TRP A 259 -17.41 -4.19 -12.47
N ARG A 260 -17.61 -3.16 -11.62
CA ARG A 260 -16.89 -1.88 -11.67
C ARG A 260 -15.42 -2.05 -11.28
N LEU A 261 -15.15 -2.69 -10.14
CA LEU A 261 -13.80 -2.89 -9.64
C LEU A 261 -12.94 -3.74 -10.60
N ALA A 262 -13.54 -4.75 -11.24
CA ALA A 262 -12.86 -5.56 -12.25
C ALA A 262 -12.35 -4.73 -13.45
N ARG A 263 -12.94 -3.56 -13.70
CA ARG A 263 -12.56 -2.61 -14.76
C ARG A 263 -11.79 -1.40 -14.23
N GLY A 264 -11.45 -1.39 -12.94
CA GLY A 264 -10.76 -0.28 -12.28
C GLY A 264 -11.63 0.96 -12.16
N LEU A 265 -12.95 0.81 -11.97
CA LEU A 265 -13.92 1.89 -11.78
C LEU A 265 -14.41 1.96 -10.33
#